data_AF-A0A453N075-F1
#
_entry.id   AF-A0A453N075-F1
#
_cell.length_a   1.000
_cell.length_b   1.000
_cell.length_c   1.000
_cell.angle_alpha   90.00
_cell.angle_beta   90.00
_cell.angle_gamma   90.00
#
_symmetry.space_group_name_H-M   'P 1'
#
loop_
_entity.id
_entity.type
_entity.pdbx_description
1 polymer ?
#
loop_
_entity_poly.entity_id
_entity_poly.type
_entity_poly.pdbx_seq_one_letter_code
_entity_poly.pdbx_strand_id
1 'polypeptide(L)'
;QRVVSLLATALNNLVTGELMQMTVTPAQRCSMDYYLQKTYYKTAALISNSCKAVAVLSGQTAEVAGLAYQYGRHLGIAYQLIDDILDFTGTSASLGKGSLSDIHQVTAFLLATSTLKFA
;
A
#
# COMPACT_ATOMS: atom_id res chain seq x y z
N GLN A 1 10.96 23.51 -9.74
CA GLN A 1 9.61 23.32 -9.13
C GLN A 1 9.03 21.91 -9.28
N ARG A 2 9.51 21.05 -10.19
CA ARG A 2 8.91 19.72 -10.45
C ARG A 2 8.92 18.75 -9.26
N VAL A 3 9.94 18.79 -8.42
CA VAL A 3 10.08 17.91 -7.23
C VAL A 3 9.13 18.28 -6.10
N VAL A 4 8.95 19.57 -5.84
CA VAL A 4 7.99 20.07 -4.82
C VAL A 4 6.57 19.60 -5.15
N SER A 5 6.19 19.63 -6.44
CA SER A 5 4.91 19.10 -6.89
C SER A 5 4.76 17.59 -6.65
N LEU A 6 5.80 16.78 -6.89
CA LEU A 6 5.77 15.34 -6.63
C LEU A 6 5.57 15.02 -5.14
N LEU A 7 6.26 15.76 -4.26
CA LEU A 7 6.11 15.58 -2.81
C LEU A 7 4.75 16.08 -2.30
N ALA A 8 4.25 17.21 -2.83
CA ALA A 8 2.91 17.67 -2.50
C ALA A 8 1.83 16.66 -2.94
N THR A 9 1.98 16.05 -4.11
CA THR A 9 1.12 14.96 -4.57
C THR A 9 1.21 13.74 -3.65
N ALA A 10 2.42 13.36 -3.22
CA ALA A 10 2.60 12.28 -2.26
C ALA A 10 1.88 12.55 -0.94
N LEU A 11 1.98 13.76 -0.39
CA LEU A 11 1.29 14.15 0.85
C LEU A 11 -0.24 14.10 0.68
N ASN A 12 -0.76 14.63 -0.43
CA ASN A 12 -2.19 14.55 -0.72
C ASN A 12 -2.68 13.10 -0.83
N ASN A 13 -1.86 12.24 -1.45
CA ASN A 13 -2.13 10.80 -1.54
C ASN A 13 -2.16 10.14 -0.17
N LEU A 14 -1.23 10.46 0.73
CA LEU A 14 -1.23 9.94 2.11
C LEU A 14 -2.52 10.28 2.84
N VAL A 15 -2.94 11.56 2.79
CA VAL A 15 -4.20 12.01 3.39
C VAL A 15 -5.39 11.27 2.79
N THR A 16 -5.40 11.09 1.46
CA THR A 16 -6.44 10.33 0.75
C THR A 16 -6.49 8.88 1.23
N GLY A 17 -5.34 8.22 1.37
CA GLY A 17 -5.24 6.85 1.85
C GLY A 17 -5.76 6.69 3.27
N GLU A 18 -5.48 7.67 4.14
CA GLU A 18 -5.98 7.68 5.52
C GLU A 18 -7.50 7.90 5.57
N LEU A 19 -8.02 8.81 4.76
CA LEU A 19 -9.46 9.03 4.62
C LEU A 19 -10.20 7.80 4.08
N MET A 20 -9.61 7.10 3.09
CA MET A 20 -10.14 5.83 2.61
C MET A 20 -10.26 4.81 3.75
N GLN A 21 -9.23 4.69 4.58
CA GLN A 21 -9.29 3.80 5.75
C GLN A 21 -10.42 4.17 6.72
N MET A 22 -10.61 5.46 7.00
CA MET A 22 -11.65 5.94 7.92
C MET A 22 -13.08 5.79 7.37
N THR A 23 -13.25 5.82 6.05
CA THR A 23 -14.56 5.84 5.38
C THR A 23 -14.96 4.50 4.76
N VAL A 24 -14.20 3.43 5.01
CA VAL A 24 -14.40 2.13 4.37
C VAL A 24 -15.70 1.45 4.81
N THR A 25 -16.53 1.06 3.84
CA THR A 25 -17.74 0.27 4.07
C THR A 25 -17.41 -1.23 4.22
N PRO A 26 -18.29 -2.04 4.86
CA PRO A 26 -18.06 -3.48 4.98
C PRO A 26 -17.86 -4.20 3.63
N ALA A 27 -18.56 -3.79 2.57
CA ALA A 27 -18.38 -4.35 1.23
C ALA A 27 -17.01 -4.00 0.63
N GLN A 28 -16.56 -2.75 0.81
CA GLN A 28 -15.24 -2.30 0.35
C GLN A 28 -14.09 -2.95 1.12
N ARG A 29 -14.31 -3.30 2.41
CA ARG A 29 -13.31 -4.02 3.20
C ARG A 29 -12.90 -5.35 2.56
N CYS A 30 -13.83 -6.04 1.90
CA CYS A 30 -13.54 -7.33 1.25
C CYS A 30 -13.06 -7.18 -0.21
N SER A 31 -12.92 -5.96 -0.73
CA SER A 31 -12.52 -5.71 -2.11
C SER A 31 -11.00 -5.60 -2.23
N MET A 32 -10.41 -6.49 -3.03
CA MET A 32 -8.97 -6.45 -3.33
C MET A 32 -8.58 -5.17 -4.07
N ASP A 33 -9.43 -4.67 -4.97
CA ASP A 33 -9.17 -3.43 -5.68
C ASP A 33 -9.14 -2.23 -4.72
N TYR A 34 -10.09 -2.19 -3.79
CA TYR A 34 -10.12 -1.15 -2.75
C TYR A 34 -8.88 -1.24 -1.85
N TYR A 35 -8.49 -2.46 -1.46
CA TYR A 35 -7.27 -2.71 -0.69
C TYR A 35 -6.03 -2.18 -1.44
N LEU A 36 -5.82 -2.59 -2.71
CA LEU A 36 -4.68 -2.16 -3.51
C LEU A 36 -4.66 -0.63 -3.72
N GLN A 37 -5.83 -0.02 -3.92
CA GLN A 37 -5.96 1.42 -4.05
C GLN A 37 -5.61 2.14 -2.74
N LYS A 38 -6.16 1.68 -1.61
CA LYS A 38 -5.83 2.21 -0.27
C LYS A 38 -4.33 2.09 0.01
N THR A 39 -3.76 0.90 -0.19
CA THR A 39 -2.34 0.60 0.02
C THR A 39 -1.44 1.46 -0.87
N TYR A 40 -1.86 1.69 -2.12
CA TYR A 40 -1.14 2.63 -2.99
C TYR A 40 -1.14 4.04 -2.40
N TYR A 41 -2.29 4.60 -2.04
CA TYR A 41 -2.38 5.97 -1.53
C TYR A 41 -1.68 6.15 -0.17
N LYS A 42 -1.86 5.18 0.74
CA LYS A 42 -1.35 5.24 2.12
C LYS A 42 0.14 4.94 2.23
N THR A 43 0.70 4.09 1.37
CA THR A 43 2.09 3.62 1.51
C THR A 43 2.88 3.83 0.22
N ALA A 44 2.44 3.21 -0.87
CA ALA A 44 3.28 3.12 -2.07
C ALA A 44 3.46 4.46 -2.82
N ALA A 45 2.52 5.40 -2.69
CA ALA A 45 2.55 6.70 -3.34
C ALA A 45 3.70 7.57 -2.83
N LEU A 46 4.03 7.49 -1.54
CA LEU A 46 5.16 8.24 -0.99
C LEU A 46 6.48 7.71 -1.55
N ILE A 47 6.65 6.38 -1.54
CA ILE A 47 7.86 5.71 -2.01
C ILE A 47 8.06 5.95 -3.52
N SER A 48 7.01 5.76 -4.32
CA SER A 48 7.05 5.94 -5.77
C SER A 48 7.39 7.39 -6.18
N ASN A 49 6.76 8.38 -5.56
CA ASN A 49 7.05 9.79 -5.84
C ASN A 49 8.44 10.20 -5.34
N SER A 50 8.93 9.63 -4.24
CA SER A 50 10.30 9.86 -3.75
C SER A 50 11.34 9.31 -4.71
N CYS A 51 11.19 8.07 -5.19
CA CYS A 51 12.06 7.48 -6.20
C CYS A 51 12.08 8.32 -7.50
N LYS A 52 10.89 8.77 -7.95
CA LYS A 52 10.77 9.64 -9.11
C LYS A 52 11.43 11.00 -8.90
N ALA A 53 11.28 11.59 -7.71
CA ALA A 53 11.88 12.87 -7.35
C ALA A 53 13.41 12.80 -7.40
N VAL A 54 14.00 11.73 -6.88
CA VAL A 54 15.46 11.50 -6.94
C VAL A 54 15.93 11.41 -8.40
N ALA A 55 15.26 10.62 -9.24
CA ALA A 55 15.61 10.52 -10.66
C ALA A 55 15.53 11.88 -11.38
N VAL A 56 14.52 12.70 -11.06
CA VAL A 56 14.38 14.06 -11.61
C VAL A 56 15.48 14.99 -11.10
N LEU A 57 15.87 14.92 -9.82
CA LEU A 57 16.96 15.71 -9.25
C LEU A 57 18.32 15.34 -9.86
N SER A 58 18.53 14.07 -10.16
CA SER A 58 19.73 13.57 -10.83
C SER A 58 19.79 13.89 -12.32
N GLY A 59 18.83 14.65 -12.87
CA GLY A 59 18.81 15.04 -14.28
C GLY A 59 18.55 13.88 -15.25
N GLN A 60 17.97 12.78 -14.78
CA GLN A 60 17.68 11.61 -15.62
C GLN A 60 16.52 11.86 -16.59
N THR A 61 16.41 11.00 -17.60
CA THR A 61 15.33 11.08 -18.59
C THR A 61 13.96 10.84 -17.96
N ALA A 62 12.90 11.30 -18.64
CA ALA A 62 11.52 11.07 -18.19
C ALA A 62 11.18 9.56 -18.12
N GLU A 63 11.79 8.74 -18.98
CA GLU A 63 11.66 7.29 -18.97
C GLU A 63 12.25 6.67 -17.70
N VAL A 64 13.50 7.01 -17.35
CA VAL A 64 14.15 6.53 -16.12
C VAL A 64 13.39 6.98 -14.88
N ALA A 65 12.90 8.23 -14.86
CA ALA A 65 12.04 8.71 -13.77
C ALA A 65 10.70 7.93 -13.68
N GLY A 66 10.14 7.51 -14.82
CA GLY A 66 8.98 6.63 -14.88
C GLY A 66 9.26 5.24 -14.34
N LEU A 67 10.41 4.65 -14.68
CA LEU A 67 10.84 3.35 -14.17
C LEU A 67 11.09 3.40 -12.65
N ALA A 68 11.77 4.45 -12.16
CA ALA A 68 11.99 4.66 -10.73
C ALA A 68 10.67 4.78 -9.95
N TYR A 69 9.69 5.45 -10.53
CA TYR A 69 8.34 5.52 -9.96
C TYR A 69 7.67 4.14 -9.87
N GLN A 70 7.71 3.35 -10.94
CA GLN A 70 7.10 2.02 -10.95
C GLN A 70 7.79 1.07 -9.98
N TYR A 71 9.12 1.14 -9.88
CA TYR A 71 9.88 0.41 -8.88
C TYR A 71 9.39 0.73 -7.47
N GLY A 72 9.34 2.02 -7.10
CA GLY A 72 8.87 2.43 -5.78
C GLY A 72 7.41 2.06 -5.51
N ARG A 73 6.56 2.07 -6.55
CA ARG A 73 5.16 1.64 -6.45
C ARG A 73 5.04 0.16 -6.11
N HIS A 74 5.72 -0.70 -6.84
CA HIS A 74 5.66 -2.14 -6.60
C HIS A 74 6.29 -2.51 -5.26
N LEU A 75 7.43 -1.88 -4.92
CA LEU A 75 8.08 -2.08 -3.63
C LEU A 75 7.17 -1.70 -2.46
N GLY A 76 6.51 -0.53 -2.54
CA GLY A 76 5.62 -0.08 -1.47
C GLY A 76 4.37 -0.96 -1.28
N ILE A 77 3.80 -1.49 -2.37
CA ILE A 77 2.70 -2.44 -2.28
C ILE A 77 3.17 -3.76 -1.66
N ALA A 78 4.32 -4.29 -2.11
CA ALA A 78 4.88 -5.52 -1.58
C ALA A 78 5.23 -5.40 -0.09
N TYR A 79 5.78 -4.25 0.33
CA TYR A 79 6.08 -3.96 1.72
C TYR A 79 4.82 -4.05 2.60
N GLN A 80 3.73 -3.37 2.22
CA GLN A 80 2.49 -3.41 3.00
C GLN A 80 1.87 -4.81 3.03
N LEU A 81 1.92 -5.54 1.91
CA LEU A 81 1.40 -6.91 1.88
C LEU A 81 2.14 -7.82 2.87
N ILE A 82 3.47 -7.68 2.97
CA ILE A 82 4.27 -8.42 3.93
C ILE A 82 3.96 -7.98 5.36
N ASP A 83 3.85 -6.67 5.62
CA ASP A 83 3.49 -6.09 6.92
C ASP A 83 2.15 -6.64 7.42
N ASP A 84 1.12 -6.64 6.58
CA ASP A 84 -0.20 -7.18 6.91
C ASP A 84 -0.16 -8.71 7.20
N ILE A 85 0.71 -9.46 6.50
CA ILE A 85 0.93 -10.90 6.76
C ILE A 85 1.69 -11.11 8.08
N LEU A 86 2.66 -10.26 8.39
CA LEU A 86 3.42 -10.32 9.64
C LEU A 86 2.54 -10.00 10.84
N ASP A 87 1.64 -9.00 10.72
CA ASP A 87 0.64 -8.70 11.74
C ASP A 87 -0.30 -9.89 12.00
N PHE A 88 -0.63 -10.65 10.95
CA PHE A 88 -1.43 -11.88 11.07
C PHE A 88 -0.65 -13.04 11.70
N THR A 89 0.64 -13.21 11.39
CA THR A 89 1.43 -14.38 11.83
C THR A 89 2.14 -14.16 13.17
N GLY A 90 2.43 -12.91 13.55
CA GLY A 90 3.08 -12.54 14.81
C GLY A 90 2.18 -12.66 16.04
N THR A 91 0.85 -12.77 15.86
CA THR A 91 -0.16 -12.80 16.93
C THR A 91 -0.23 -14.09 17.74
N SER A 92 0.41 -15.19 17.33
CA SER A 92 0.33 -16.44 18.10
C SER A 92 1.22 -16.48 19.35
N ALA A 93 2.28 -15.67 19.42
CA ALA A 93 3.25 -15.73 20.52
C ALA A 93 3.42 -14.45 21.35
N SER A 94 2.97 -13.27 20.87
CA SER A 94 3.33 -11.98 21.51
C SER A 94 2.21 -10.95 21.67
N LEU A 95 0.97 -11.19 21.23
CA LEU A 95 -0.05 -10.13 21.21
C LEU A 95 -1.00 -10.13 22.40
N GLY A 96 -0.57 -9.41 23.44
CA GLY A 96 -1.47 -8.81 24.42
C GLY A 96 -2.30 -7.68 23.78
N LYS A 97 -3.59 -7.97 23.52
CA LYS A 97 -4.73 -7.06 23.36
C LYS A 97 -4.69 -6.02 22.22
N GLY A 98 -5.55 -6.25 21.21
CA GLY A 98 -6.07 -5.19 20.33
C GLY A 98 -6.20 -5.52 18.83
N SER A 99 -5.66 -6.65 18.38
CA SER A 99 -5.42 -6.97 16.96
C SER A 99 -6.66 -7.36 16.12
N LEU A 100 -7.89 -7.12 16.60
CA LEU A 100 -9.11 -7.61 15.93
C LEU A 100 -9.71 -6.68 14.86
N SER A 101 -9.24 -5.42 14.73
CA SER A 101 -9.88 -4.44 13.83
C SER A 101 -9.52 -4.60 12.35
N ASP A 102 -8.32 -5.09 12.03
CA ASP A 102 -7.84 -5.24 10.63
C ASP A 102 -8.12 -6.63 10.03
N ILE A 103 -8.69 -7.53 10.84
CA ILE A 103 -8.90 -8.97 10.57
C ILE A 103 -9.76 -9.29 9.35
N HIS A 104 -10.54 -8.34 8.82
CA HIS A 104 -11.49 -8.64 7.75
C HIS A 104 -11.00 -8.34 6.32
N GLN A 105 -9.93 -7.57 6.13
CA GLN A 105 -9.64 -7.03 4.79
C GLN A 105 -8.75 -7.93 3.92
N VAL A 106 -7.65 -8.45 4.47
CA VAL A 106 -6.64 -9.21 3.70
C VAL A 106 -6.86 -10.72 3.83
N THR A 107 -7.30 -11.16 5.01
CA THR A 107 -7.41 -12.56 5.40
C THR A 107 -8.52 -13.30 4.64
N ALA A 108 -9.66 -12.65 4.38
CA ALA A 108 -10.78 -13.27 3.66
C ALA A 108 -10.44 -13.60 2.20
N PHE A 109 -9.67 -12.76 1.51
CA PHE A 109 -9.35 -12.97 0.10
C PHE A 109 -8.19 -13.95 -0.12
N LEU A 110 -7.13 -13.88 0.68
CA LEU A 110 -6.01 -14.82 0.59
C LEU A 110 -6.39 -16.24 1.04
N LEU A 111 -7.25 -16.39 2.08
CA LEU A 111 -7.80 -17.71 2.44
C LEU A 111 -8.77 -18.23 1.38
N ALA A 112 -9.66 -17.39 0.83
CA ALA A 112 -10.59 -17.84 -0.21
C ALA A 112 -9.84 -18.35 -1.46
N THR A 113 -8.79 -17.66 -1.90
CA THR A 113 -8.03 -18.02 -3.11
C THR A 113 -7.06 -19.19 -2.91
N SER A 114 -6.51 -19.38 -1.70
CA SER A 114 -5.70 -20.56 -1.39
C SER A 114 -6.57 -21.82 -1.21
N THR A 115 -7.77 -21.70 -0.63
CA THR A 115 -8.67 -22.85 -0.42
C THR A 115 -9.31 -23.33 -1.74
N LEU A 116 -9.63 -22.42 -2.67
CA LEU A 116 -10.20 -22.77 -3.98
C LEU A 116 -9.20 -23.37 -5.00
N LYS A 117 -7.90 -23.42 -4.69
CA LYS A 117 -6.89 -24.11 -5.52
C LYS A 117 -6.56 -25.53 -5.05
N PHE A 118 -7.12 -25.97 -3.93
CA PHE A 118 -6.91 -27.30 -3.35
C PHE A 118 -8.22 -28.09 -3.11
N ALA A 119 -9.34 -27.66 -3.69
CA ALA A 119 -10.61 -28.39 -3.69
C ALA A 119 -11.03 -28.77 -5.12
#